data_AF-A0A8X6SYY9-F1
#
_entry.id   AF-A0A8X6SYY9-F1
#
_cell.length_a   1.000
_cell.length_b   1.000
_cell.length_c   1.000
_cell.angle_alpha   90.00
_cell.angle_beta   90.00
_cell.angle_gamma   90.00
#
_symmetry.space_group_name_H-M   'P 1'
#
loop_
_entity.id
_entity.type
_entity.pdbx_description
1 polymer ?
#
loop_
_entity_poly.entity_id
_entity_poly.type
_entity_poly.pdbx_seq_one_letter_code
_entity_poly.pdbx_strand_id
1 'polypeptide(L)' 'MRQSDSTLSEILTKIGNGERLGAEQIALTESRFRSRSWCKVNVPATVRLFHRNHDVDAYNNNNAFIPEFENIADDKM' A
#
# COMPACT_ATOMS: atom_id res chain seq x y z
N MET A 1 -11.80 -11.82 -9.91
CA MET A 1 -11.73 -11.86 -8.43
C MET A 1 -10.42 -11.20 -8.00
N ARG A 2 -10.46 -10.13 -7.17
CA ARG A 2 -9.26 -9.31 -6.85
C ARG A 2 -8.41 -9.88 -5.71
N GLN A 3 -9.00 -10.70 -4.83
CA GLN A 3 -8.32 -11.37 -3.72
C GLN A 3 -8.68 -12.85 -3.71
N SER A 4 -7.68 -13.72 -3.56
CA SER A 4 -7.84 -15.18 -3.47
C SER A 4 -7.95 -15.70 -2.03
N ASP A 5 -7.53 -14.90 -1.06
CA ASP A 5 -7.61 -15.21 0.38
C ASP A 5 -8.99 -14.78 0.91
N SER A 6 -9.82 -15.76 1.28
CA SER A 6 -11.18 -15.52 1.78
C SER A 6 -11.17 -14.78 3.13
N THR A 7 -10.21 -15.10 4.01
CA THR A 7 -10.08 -14.48 5.32
C THR A 7 -9.69 -13.01 5.19
N LEU A 8 -8.77 -12.68 4.29
CA LEU A 8 -8.42 -11.28 4.03
C LEU A 8 -9.57 -10.51 3.37
N SER A 9 -10.33 -11.16 2.49
CA SER A 9 -11.49 -10.56 1.84
C SER A 9 -12.55 -10.16 2.86
N GLU A 10 -12.85 -11.04 3.83
CA GLU A 10 -13.79 -10.74 4.92
C GLU A 10 -13.34 -9.56 5.79
N ILE A 11 -12.05 -9.49 6.13
CA ILE A 11 -11.48 -8.37 6.89
C ILE A 11 -11.63 -7.06 6.12
N LEU A 12 -11.35 -7.06 4.82
CA LEU A 12 -11.51 -5.87 3.98
C LEU A 12 -12.98 -5.46 3.83
N THR A 13 -13.90 -6.42 3.73
CA THR A 13 -15.34 -6.14 3.71
C THR A 13 -15.78 -5.46 5.02
N LYS A 14 -15.34 -5.96 6.17
CA LYS A 14 -15.64 -5.33 7.48
C LYS A 14 -15.13 -3.90 7.55
N ILE A 15 -13.88 -3.66 7.12
CA ILE A 15 -13.30 -2.30 7.06
C ILE A 15 -14.16 -1.41 6.16
N GLY A 16 -14.56 -1.90 4.98
CA GLY A 16 -15.42 -1.17 4.04
C GLY A 16 -16.79 -0.83 4.60
N ASN A 17 -17.33 -1.67 5.49
CA ASN A 17 -18.60 -1.44 6.19
C ASN A 17 -18.47 -0.54 7.43
N GLY A 18 -17.25 -0.15 7.82
CA GLY A 18 -17.00 0.61 9.06
C GLY A 18 -17.12 -0.23 10.34
N GLU A 19 -17.08 -1.55 10.23
CA GLU A 19 -17.13 -2.46 11.37
C GLU A 19 -15.78 -2.52 12.11
N ARG A 20 -15.82 -2.65 13.44
CA ARG A 20 -14.60 -2.85 14.23
C ARG A 20 -14.02 -4.24 14.00
N LEU A 21 -12.70 -4.29 13.79
CA LEU A 21 -11.96 -5.55 13.71
C LEU A 21 -11.73 -6.13 15.11
N GLY A 22 -11.79 -7.45 15.21
CA GLY A 22 -11.37 -8.18 16.40
C GLY A 22 -9.84 -8.23 16.54
N ALA A 23 -9.35 -8.58 17.73
CA ALA A 23 -7.91 -8.64 18.03
C ALA A 23 -7.13 -9.57 17.07
N GLU A 24 -7.69 -10.74 16.73
CA GLU A 24 -7.07 -11.68 15.78
C GLU A 24 -7.00 -11.11 14.36
N GLN A 25 -8.02 -10.35 13.94
CA GLN A 25 -8.07 -9.73 12.61
C GLN A 25 -7.07 -8.57 12.50
N ILE A 26 -6.89 -7.82 13.59
CA ILE A 26 -5.84 -6.80 13.72
C ILE A 26 -4.47 -7.46 13.64
N ALA A 27 -4.21 -8.47 14.47
CA ALA A 27 -2.94 -9.19 14.49
C ALA A 27 -2.61 -9.80 13.12
N LEU A 28 -3.61 -10.37 12.44
CA LEU A 28 -3.46 -10.90 11.10
C LEU A 28 -3.10 -9.80 10.08
N THR A 29 -3.71 -8.62 10.18
CA THR A 29 -3.38 -7.48 9.31
C THR A 29 -1.96 -6.98 9.58
N GLU A 30 -1.59 -6.79 10.84
CA GLU A 30 -0.28 -6.29 11.26
C GLU A 30 0.86 -7.27 10.94
N SER A 31 0.59 -8.58 10.95
CA SER A 31 1.56 -9.61 10.55
C SER A 31 2.05 -9.46 9.11
N ARG A 32 1.30 -8.74 8.26
CA ARG A 32 1.66 -8.44 6.87
C ARG A 32 2.49 -7.16 6.74
N PHE A 33 2.69 -6.39 7.82
CA PHE A 33 3.52 -5.21 7.78
C PHE A 33 4.99 -5.60 7.57
N ARG A 34 5.65 -4.85 6.69
CA ARG A 34 7.06 -5.05 6.34
C ARG A 34 7.77 -3.72 6.40
N SER A 35 9.04 -3.76 6.81
CA SER A 35 9.86 -2.56 6.86
C SER A 35 10.13 -2.02 5.45
N ARG A 36 10.42 -0.72 5.37
CA ARG A 36 10.77 -0.07 4.10
C ARG A 36 11.97 -0.74 3.43
N SER A 37 13.00 -1.11 4.19
CA SER A 37 14.19 -1.80 3.68
C SER A 37 13.85 -3.18 3.12
N TRP A 38 13.02 -3.95 3.83
CA TRP A 38 12.57 -5.26 3.35
C TRP A 38 11.82 -5.16 2.01
N CYS A 39 10.91 -4.18 1.91
CA CYS A 39 10.14 -3.94 0.70
C CYS A 39 10.99 -3.53 -0.51
N LYS A 40 12.05 -2.73 -0.30
CA LYS A 40 12.98 -2.35 -1.38
C LYS A 40 13.70 -3.56 -1.99
N VAL A 41 13.96 -4.61 -1.20
CA VAL A 41 14.68 -5.81 -1.65
C VAL A 41 13.72 -6.86 -2.22
N ASN A 42 12.62 -7.14 -1.54
CA ASN A 42 11.79 -8.32 -1.83
C ASN A 42 10.63 -8.03 -2.80
N VAL A 43 10.16 -6.78 -2.85
CA VAL A 43 9.04 -6.36 -3.70
C VAL A 43 9.32 -5.00 -4.35
N PRO A 44 10.43 -4.85 -5.09
CA PRO A 44 10.88 -3.54 -5.60
C PRO A 44 9.87 -2.89 -6.57
N ALA A 45 9.12 -3.69 -7.33
CA ALA A 45 8.17 -3.22 -8.35
C ALA A 45 6.74 -2.96 -7.84
N THR A 46 6.50 -3.00 -6.52
CA THR A 46 5.15 -2.76 -5.98
C THR A 46 4.87 -1.29 -5.74
N VAL A 47 3.64 -0.88 -6.01
CA VAL A 47 3.11 0.44 -5.67
C VAL A 47 3.08 0.65 -4.15
N ARG A 48 3.41 1.86 -3.72
CA ARG A 48 3.30 2.31 -2.34
C ARG A 48 2.19 3.33 -2.22
N LEU A 49 1.34 3.16 -1.23
CA LEU A 49 0.24 4.08 -0.95
C LEU A 49 0.63 4.96 0.23
N PHE A 50 0.37 6.25 0.10
CA PHE A 50 0.64 7.26 1.11
C PHE A 50 -0.62 8.07 1.38
N HIS A 51 -0.72 8.64 2.58
CA HIS A 51 -1.86 9.47 2.96
C HIS A 51 -1.79 10.87 2.34
N ARG A 52 -0.59 11.40 2.09
CA ARG A 52 -0.36 12.77 1.61
C ARG A 52 0.53 12.79 0.36
N ASN A 53 0.25 13.70 -0.56
CA ASN A 53 1.03 13.88 -1.79
C ASN A 53 2.50 14.22 -1.51
N HIS A 54 2.76 15.08 -0.52
CA HIS A 54 4.11 15.37 -0.05
C HIS A 54 4.94 14.10 0.24
N ASP A 55 4.31 13.06 0.82
CA ASP A 55 5.01 11.83 1.16
C ASP A 55 5.27 10.96 -0.09
N VAL A 56 4.40 11.07 -1.12
CA VAL A 56 4.61 10.47 -2.45
C VAL A 56 5.81 11.13 -3.13
N ASP A 57 5.84 12.46 -3.16
CA ASP A 57 6.91 13.24 -3.79
C ASP A 57 8.25 12.96 -3.12
N ALA A 58 8.28 12.97 -1.78
CA ALA A 58 9.48 12.62 -1.03
C ALA A 58 9.93 11.17 -1.29
N TYR A 59 9.02 10.22 -1.50
CA TYR A 59 9.38 8.85 -1.83
C TYR A 59 9.94 8.74 -3.26
N ASN A 60 9.26 9.32 -4.24
CA ASN A 60 9.64 9.26 -5.64
C ASN A 60 10.93 10.03 -5.90
N ASN A 61 11.08 11.25 -5.37
CA ASN A 61 12.26 12.10 -5.59
C ASN A 61 13.54 11.52 -4.95
N ASN A 62 13.42 10.77 -3.85
CA ASN A 62 14.55 10.05 -3.25
C ASN A 62 14.90 8.72 -3.96
N ASN A 63 14.06 8.25 -4.87
CA ASN A 63 14.21 7.00 -5.62
C ASN A 63 14.14 7.26 -7.16
N ALA A 64 14.31 8.52 -7.59
CA ALA A 64 13.78 9.10 -8.84
C ALA A 64 14.40 8.66 -10.17
N PHE A 65 15.02 7.48 -10.25
CA PHE A 65 15.35 6.93 -11.55
C PHE A 65 14.88 5.49 -11.67
N ILE A 66 13.62 5.36 -12.08
CA ILE A 66 13.11 4.17 -12.75
C ILE A 66 12.51 4.68 -14.07
N PRO A 67 13.23 4.56 -15.21
CA PRO A 67 12.90 5.24 -16.47
C PRO A 67 11.62 4.72 -17.17
N GLU A 68 10.85 3.80 -16.57
CA GLU A 68 9.72 3.13 -17.22
C GLU A 68 8.33 3.62 -16.81
N PHE A 69 8.20 4.52 -15.83
CA PHE A 69 6.90 5.05 -15.43
C PHE A 69 6.89 6.57 -15.52
N GLU A 70 6.45 7.07 -16.66
CA GLU A 70 6.11 8.48 -16.84
C GLU A 70 4.93 8.81 -15.92
N ASN A 71 5.13 9.77 -15.02
CA ASN A 71 4.08 10.21 -14.11
C ASN A 71 3.12 11.11 -14.91
N ILE A 72 1.93 10.57 -15.23
CA ILE A 72 0.90 11.23 -16.05
C ILE A 72 -0.09 12.05 -15.19
N ALA A 73 0.21 12.29 -13.91
CA ALA A 73 -0.63 13.17 -13.09
C ALA A 73 -0.31 14.63 -13.43
N ASP A 74 -1.06 15.19 -14.37
CA ASP A 74 -1.04 16.60 -14.75
C ASP A 74 -2.01 17.36 -13.82
N ASP A 75 -1.51 17.84 -12.68
CA ASP A 75 -2.25 18.77 -11.82
C ASP A 75 -2.27 20.14 -12.51
N LYS A 76 -3.27 20.35 -13.37
CA LYS A 76 -3.56 21.65 -13.97
C LYS A 76 -4.03 22.60 -12.87
N MET A 77 -3.21 23.61 -12.55
CA MET A 77 -3.65 24.84 -11.89
C MET A 77 -4.54 25.67 -12.81
#